data_AF-A0A4R4Y002-F1
#
_entry.id   AF-A0A4R4Y002-F1
#
_cell.length_a   1.000
_cell.length_b   1.000
_cell.length_c   1.000
_cell.angle_alpha   90.00
_cell.angle_beta   90.00
_cell.angle_gamma   90.00
#
_symmetry.space_group_name_H-M   'P 1'
#
loop_
_entity.id
_entity.type
_entity.pdbx_description
1 polymer ?
#
loop_
_entity_poly.entity_id
_entity_poly.type
_entity_poly.pdbx_seq_one_letter_code
_entity_poly.pdbx_strand_id
1 'polypeptide(L)'
;MARLMPTNGAFPQVTGFVTAAALSGAAVFAVLQSGCDEPGSYRSRDGVVELIGGCLKPDDLPVNPRQPADTRPLGSGDPALER
;
A
#
# COMPACT_ATOMS: atom_id res chain seq x y z
N MET A 1 47.33 22.35 -31.42
CA MET A 1 46.21 22.22 -30.48
C MET A 1 45.25 21.17 -31.02
N ALA A 2 45.35 19.93 -30.54
CA ALA A 2 44.43 18.87 -30.96
C ALA A 2 43.13 19.00 -30.16
N ARG A 3 42.02 19.29 -30.83
CA ARG A 3 40.69 19.21 -30.21
C ARG A 3 40.33 17.73 -30.09
N LEU A 4 40.26 17.23 -28.85
CA LEU A 4 39.57 15.99 -28.54
C LEU A 4 38.09 16.17 -28.95
N MET A 5 37.68 15.55 -30.05
CA MET A 5 36.26 15.44 -30.39
C MET A 5 35.62 14.48 -29.37
N PRO A 6 34.67 14.93 -28.54
CA PRO A 6 33.91 14.02 -27.70
C PRO A 6 33.11 13.10 -28.61
N THR A 7 33.23 11.79 -28.39
CA THR A 7 32.41 10.74 -29.00
C THR A 7 30.97 10.95 -28.50
N ASN A 8 30.24 11.80 -29.21
CA ASN A 8 29.02 12.50 -28.79
C ASN A 8 27.74 11.65 -28.91
N GLY A 9 27.62 10.51 -28.20
CA GLY A 9 26.33 9.81 -28.18
C GLY A 9 26.20 8.59 -27.27
N ALA A 10 27.24 7.77 -27.15
CA ALA A 10 27.11 6.50 -26.43
C ALA A 10 27.03 6.67 -24.91
N PHE A 11 27.81 7.60 -24.34
CA PHE A 11 27.84 7.83 -22.89
C PHE A 11 26.48 8.19 -22.28
N PRO A 12 25.74 9.22 -22.77
CA PRO A 12 24.44 9.56 -22.20
C PRO A 12 23.40 8.45 -22.39
N GLN A 13 23.47 7.68 -23.49
CA GLN A 13 22.59 6.54 -23.70
C GLN A 13 22.85 5.42 -22.69
N VAL A 14 24.12 5.06 -22.47
CA VAL A 14 24.50 4.04 -21.49
C VAL A 14 24.04 4.44 -20.09
N THR A 15 24.27 5.69 -19.68
CA THR A 15 23.81 6.19 -18.38
C THR A 15 22.29 6.11 -18.26
N GLY A 16 21.54 6.46 -19.31
CA GLY A 16 20.08 6.35 -19.33
C GLY A 16 19.57 4.92 -19.19
N PHE A 17 20.21 3.95 -19.86
CA PHE A 17 19.86 2.54 -19.70
C PHE A 17 20.16 2.03 -18.29
N VAL A 18 21.30 2.43 -17.71
CA VAL A 18 21.68 2.06 -16.34
C VAL A 18 20.67 2.60 -15.33
N THR A 19 20.29 3.88 -15.45
CA THR A 19 19.31 4.48 -14.53
C THR A 19 17.93 3.86 -14.70
N ALA A 20 17.48 3.60 -15.93
CA ALA A 20 16.20 2.92 -16.18
C ALA A 20 16.16 1.52 -15.57
N ALA A 21 17.24 0.74 -15.73
CA ALA A 21 17.36 -0.59 -15.15
C ALA A 21 17.36 -0.53 -13.62
N ALA A 22 18.09 0.42 -13.02
CA ALA A 22 18.13 0.61 -11.58
C ALA A 22 16.76 0.98 -11.01
N LEU A 23 16.04 1.92 -11.64
CA LEU A 23 14.69 2.30 -11.22
C LEU A 23 13.68 1.16 -11.37
N SER A 24 13.78 0.38 -12.45
CA SER A 24 12.94 -0.80 -12.66
C SER A 24 13.19 -1.86 -11.58
N GLY A 25 14.47 -2.13 -11.26
CA GLY A 25 14.85 -3.03 -10.18
C GLY A 25 14.36 -2.55 -8.81
N ALA A 26 14.47 -1.25 -8.53
CA ALA A 26 13.97 -0.65 -7.29
C ALA A 26 12.45 -0.82 -7.14
N ALA A 27 11.69 -0.66 -8.22
CA ALA A 27 10.25 -0.86 -8.20
C ALA A 27 9.88 -2.31 -7.87
N VAL A 28 10.51 -3.29 -8.52
CA VAL A 28 10.28 -4.72 -8.23
C VAL A 28 10.67 -5.06 -6.80
N PHE A 29 11.83 -4.56 -6.33
CA PHE A 29 12.29 -4.77 -4.97
C PHE A 29 11.31 -4.21 -3.92
N ALA A 30 10.75 -3.03 -4.16
CA ALA A 30 9.75 -2.45 -3.26
C ALA A 30 8.49 -3.31 -3.15
N VAL A 31 8.01 -3.89 -4.27
CA VAL A 31 6.86 -4.80 -4.26
C VAL A 31 7.18 -6.07 -3.48
N LEU A 32 8.34 -6.69 -3.69
CA LEU A 32 8.74 -7.88 -2.93
C LEU A 32 8.86 -7.60 -1.42
N GLN A 33 9.33 -6.40 -1.06
CA GLN A 33 9.47 -5.97 0.34
C GLN A 33 8.17 -5.47 0.99
N SER A 34 7.07 -5.40 0.25
CA SER A 34 5.78 -4.98 0.78
C SER A 34 5.18 -5.97 1.80
N GLY A 35 5.75 -7.18 1.90
CA GLY A 35 5.28 -8.21 2.83
C GLY A 35 3.92 -8.80 2.44
N CYS A 36 3.53 -8.69 1.17
CA CYS A 36 2.28 -9.28 0.66
C CYS A 36 2.18 -10.80 0.83
N ASP A 37 3.32 -11.50 0.99
CA ASP A 37 3.36 -12.94 1.27
C ASP A 37 2.99 -13.28 2.72
N GLU A 38 3.11 -12.31 3.64
CA GLU A 38 2.76 -12.50 5.03
C GLU A 38 1.24 -12.31 5.19
N PRO A 39 0.48 -13.32 5.66
CA PRO A 39 -0.95 -13.16 5.87
C PRO A 39 -1.19 -12.08 6.94
N GLY A 40 -1.98 -11.05 6.58
CA GLY A 40 -2.37 -10.00 7.52
C GLY A 40 -3.08 -10.57 8.74
N SER A 41 -2.97 -9.90 9.89
CA SER A 41 -3.58 -10.35 11.15
C SER A 41 -4.61 -9.36 11.65
N TYR A 42 -5.79 -9.85 12.02
CA TYR A 42 -6.82 -9.03 12.66
C TYR A 42 -6.48 -8.85 14.15
N ARG A 43 -6.41 -7.59 14.59
CA ARG A 43 -6.18 -7.21 16.00
C ARG A 43 -7.34 -6.35 16.47
N SER A 44 -7.86 -6.64 17.65
CA SER A 44 -8.87 -5.80 18.29
C SER A 44 -8.15 -4.68 19.08
N ARG A 45 -8.42 -3.42 18.75
CA ARG A 45 -7.89 -2.24 19.43
C ARG A 45 -9.02 -1.25 19.68
N ASP A 46 -9.18 -0.77 20.91
CA ASP A 46 -10.17 0.28 21.26
C ASP A 46 -11.62 -0.03 20.80
N GLY A 47 -12.00 -1.31 20.79
CA GLY A 47 -13.33 -1.77 20.38
C GLY A 47 -13.55 -1.90 18.87
N VAL A 48 -12.53 -1.66 18.04
CA VAL A 48 -12.54 -1.88 16.59
C VAL A 48 -11.56 -2.99 16.18
N VAL A 49 -11.90 -3.73 15.13
CA VAL A 49 -11.03 -4.76 14.55
C VAL A 49 -10.23 -4.14 13.41
N GLU A 50 -8.92 -4.08 13.57
CA GLU A 50 -7.98 -3.57 12.57
C GLU A 50 -7.24 -4.73 11.91
N LEU A 51 -7.10 -4.68 10.59
CA LEU A 51 -6.21 -5.56 9.85
C LEU A 51 -4.81 -4.96 9.83
N ILE A 52 -3.83 -5.67 10.41
CA ILE A 52 -2.43 -5.24 10.46
C ILE A 52 -1.60 -6.10 9.52
N GLY A 53 -0.90 -5.44 8.59
CA GLY A 53 -0.10 -6.09 7.58
C GLY A 53 -0.92 -6.83 6.52
N GLY A 54 -0.23 -7.59 5.66
CA GLY A 54 -0.83 -8.29 4.53
C GLY A 54 -1.30 -7.35 3.41
N CYS A 55 -1.36 -7.89 2.19
CA CYS A 55 -1.96 -7.22 1.05
C CYS A 55 -3.35 -7.78 0.78
N LEU A 56 -4.30 -6.90 0.49
CA LEU A 56 -5.66 -7.29 0.08
C LEU A 56 -5.68 -7.53 -1.44
N LYS A 57 -6.29 -8.63 -1.89
CA LYS A 57 -6.59 -8.81 -3.32
C LYS A 57 -7.88 -8.05 -3.66
N PRO A 58 -8.06 -7.61 -4.91
CA PRO A 58 -9.29 -6.96 -5.34
C PRO A 58 -10.54 -7.82 -5.05
N ASP A 59 -10.42 -9.14 -5.16
CA ASP A 59 -11.51 -10.09 -4.87
C ASP A 59 -11.86 -10.19 -3.37
N ASP A 60 -10.97 -9.76 -2.47
CA ASP A 60 -11.22 -9.71 -1.02
C ASP A 60 -12.02 -8.46 -0.62
N LEU A 61 -12.16 -7.48 -1.53
CA LEU A 61 -12.87 -6.24 -1.28
C LEU A 61 -14.37 -6.40 -1.58
N PRO A 62 -15.27 -5.94 -0.69
CA PRO A 62 -16.70 -5.96 -0.99
C PRO A 62 -17.00 -5.04 -2.18
N VAL A 63 -17.59 -5.61 -3.24
CA VAL A 63 -18.03 -4.90 -4.47
C VAL A 63 -19.00 -3.75 -4.23
N ASN A 64 -19.65 -3.72 -3.06
CA ASN A 64 -20.48 -2.62 -2.63
C ASN A 64 -20.04 -2.26 -1.21
N PRO A 65 -19.31 -1.15 -1.01
CA PRO A 65 -18.92 -0.72 0.33
C PRO A 65 -20.19 -0.57 1.15
N ARG A 66 -20.42 -1.49 2.11
CA ARG A 66 -21.45 -1.25 3.12
C ARG A 66 -20.98 -0.03 3.88
N GLN A 67 -21.72 1.07 3.75
CA GLN A 67 -21.51 2.24 4.59
C GLN A 67 -21.43 1.72 6.03
N PRO A 68 -20.36 2.06 6.79
CA PRO A 68 -20.30 1.69 8.19
C PRO A 68 -21.63 2.09 8.80
N ALA A 69 -22.40 1.12 9.29
CA ALA A 69 -23.61 1.44 10.02
C ALA A 69 -23.15 2.35 11.15
N ASP A 70 -23.66 3.58 11.18
CA ASP A 70 -23.43 4.51 12.28
C ASP A 70 -23.51 3.69 13.56
N THR A 71 -22.39 3.59 14.27
CA THR A 71 -22.35 2.97 15.58
C THR A 71 -23.18 3.86 16.50
N ARG A 72 -24.51 3.72 16.44
CA ARG A 72 -25.36 4.09 17.58
C ARG A 72 -24.78 3.33 18.75
N PRO A 73 -24.41 4.00 19.84
CA PRO A 73 -23.98 3.32 21.05
C PRO A 73 -25.02 2.26 21.41
N LEU A 74 -24.60 1.00 21.39
CA LEU A 74 -25.40 -0.09 21.94
C LEU A 74 -25.53 0.22 23.44
N GLY A 75 -26.70 0.73 23.84
CA GLY A 75 -27.05 0.95 25.24
C GLY A 75 -26.81 2.36 25.77
N SER A 76 -27.60 3.34 25.29
CA SER A 76 -28.24 4.22 26.28
C SER A 76 -29.41 3.43 26.85
N GLY A 77 -29.25 2.83 28.02
CA GLY A 77 -30.38 2.30 28.76
C GLY A 77 -31.36 3.46 28.97
N ASP A 78 -32.54 3.38 28.37
CA ASP A 78 -33.64 4.31 28.64
C ASP A 78 -34.14 4.06 30.07
N PRO A 79 -33.94 4.96 31.04
CA PRO A 79 -34.58 4.85 32.36
C PRO A 79 -36.09 5.13 32.31
N ALA A 80 -36.67 5.30 31.11
CA ALA A 80 -38.07 5.66 30.92
C ALA A 80 -39.04 4.46 30.90
N LEU A 81 -38.54 3.22 30.95
CA LEU A 81 -39.36 2.00 31.02
C LEU A 81 -39.55 1.45 32.44
N GLU A 82 -39.15 2.18 33.49
CA GLU A 82 -39.44 1.88 34.90
C GLU A 82 -40.35 2.95 35.52
N ARG A 83 -41.56 3.12 35.01
CA ARG A 83 -42.63 3.82 35.74
C ARG A 83 -43.96 3.09 35.64
#